data_AF-A0A9W9MM44-F1
#
_entry.id   AF-A0A9W9MM44-F1
#
_cell.length_a   1.000
_cell.length_b   1.000
_cell.length_c   1.000
_cell.angle_alpha   90.00
_cell.angle_beta   90.00
_cell.angle_gamma   90.00
#
_symmetry.space_group_name_H-M   'P 1'
#
loop_
_entity.id
_entity.type
_entity.pdbx_description
1 polymer ?
#
loop_
_entity_poly.entity_id
_entity_poly.type
_entity_poly.pdbx_seq_one_letter_code
_entity_poly.pdbx_strand_id
1 'polypeptide(L)'
;MKLTASSSTLSLLYSSKHVIPPVAARYMGSPTHPIAPKITHAWMTRDRNALWWRVSVSHITQLKRVIRSWCARRARLAFEQALKDKGFDHLGTPLPSSTLLPPQDALTGSLDLIVRPSLAKQSFKTVQQDAHSVLESLLKQRAVHNRVVSKGSEVPPGFERA
;
A
#
# COMPACT_ATOMS: atom_id res chain seq x y z
N MET A 1 -1.85 4.73 -11.76
CA MET A 1 -2.85 5.39 -10.90
C MET A 1 -2.24 5.67 -9.53
N LYS A 2 -2.50 6.85 -8.94
CA LYS A 2 -2.14 7.18 -7.55
C LYS A 2 -3.43 7.44 -6.77
N LEU A 3 -3.59 6.82 -5.62
CA LEU A 3 -4.75 7.00 -4.73
C LEU A 3 -4.27 7.44 -3.35
N THR A 4 -5.07 8.24 -2.67
CA THR A 4 -4.79 8.69 -1.32
C THR A 4 -6.04 8.53 -0.45
N ALA A 5 -5.82 8.04 0.77
CA ALA A 5 -6.84 7.93 1.79
C ALA A 5 -6.22 8.38 3.12
N SER A 6 -6.99 9.05 3.96
CA SER A 6 -6.48 9.53 5.24
C SER A 6 -7.55 9.44 6.32
N SER A 7 -7.09 9.21 7.54
CA SER A 7 -7.88 9.28 8.76
C SER A 7 -7.14 10.13 9.81
N SER A 8 -7.66 10.11 11.03
CA SER A 8 -7.15 10.85 12.17
C SER A 8 -5.73 10.42 12.55
N THR A 9 -5.41 9.11 12.50
CA THR A 9 -4.11 8.55 12.91
C THR A 9 -3.19 8.10 11.78
N LEU A 10 -3.76 7.79 10.60
CA LEU A 10 -3.04 7.17 9.49
C LEU A 10 -3.35 7.87 8.17
N SER A 11 -2.37 7.94 7.28
CA SER A 11 -2.57 8.32 5.89
C SER A 11 -1.98 7.24 4.99
N LEU A 12 -2.63 6.98 3.87
CA LEU A 12 -2.26 5.95 2.91
C LEU A 12 -2.01 6.61 1.56
N LEU A 13 -0.86 6.29 0.98
CA LEU A 13 -0.50 6.63 -0.40
C LEU A 13 -0.37 5.35 -1.20
N TYR A 14 -1.25 5.14 -2.17
CA TYR A 14 -1.21 3.96 -3.04
C TYR A 14 -0.82 4.34 -4.46
N SER A 15 -0.05 3.47 -5.09
CA SER A 15 0.32 3.52 -6.49
C SER A 15 0.08 2.14 -7.11
N SER A 16 -0.64 2.10 -8.23
CA SER A 16 -0.82 0.86 -9.00
C SER A 16 0.48 0.32 -9.59
N LYS A 17 1.49 1.19 -9.74
CA LYS A 17 2.84 0.80 -10.17
C LYS A 17 3.70 0.50 -8.95
N HIS A 18 4.56 -0.50 -9.05
CA HIS A 18 5.61 -0.76 -8.06
C HIS A 18 6.62 0.38 -8.08
N VAL A 19 6.69 1.13 -6.98
CA VAL A 19 7.61 2.25 -6.79
C VAL A 19 8.64 1.85 -5.76
N ILE A 20 9.91 2.03 -6.11
CA ILE A 20 11.02 1.79 -5.19
C ILE A 20 10.96 2.87 -4.09
N PRO A 21 10.97 2.48 -2.80
CA PRO A 21 10.90 3.45 -1.72
C PRO A 21 12.14 4.35 -1.72
N PRO A 22 12.02 5.61 -1.26
CA PRO A 22 13.12 6.59 -1.31
C PRO A 22 14.38 6.13 -0.56
N VAL A 23 14.20 5.35 0.50
CA VAL A 23 15.32 4.77 1.26
C VAL A 23 16.13 3.79 0.40
N ALA A 24 15.48 2.94 -0.39
CA ALA A 24 16.18 2.02 -1.29
C ALA A 24 16.75 2.75 -2.50
N ALA A 25 16.01 3.70 -3.07
CA ALA A 25 16.43 4.51 -4.20
C ALA A 25 17.75 5.25 -3.90
N ARG A 26 17.94 5.74 -2.67
CA ARG A 26 19.20 6.36 -2.22
C ARG A 26 20.42 5.47 -2.42
N TYR A 27 20.31 4.19 -2.07
CA TYR A 27 21.43 3.26 -2.20
C TYR A 27 21.60 2.76 -3.63
N MET A 28 20.50 2.58 -4.37
CA MET A 28 20.56 2.19 -5.78
C MET A 28 21.19 3.27 -6.67
N GLY A 29 20.99 4.55 -6.34
CA GLY A 29 21.63 5.68 -7.05
C GLY A 29 23.10 5.90 -6.70
N SER A 30 23.65 5.18 -5.70
CA SER A 30 25.04 5.30 -5.28
C SER A 30 25.76 3.96 -5.52
N PRO A 31 26.28 3.72 -6.74
CA PRO A 31 26.88 2.43 -7.10
C PRO A 31 28.15 2.09 -6.29
N THR A 32 28.79 3.11 -5.70
CA THR A 32 29.96 2.94 -4.83
C THR A 32 29.60 2.45 -3.43
N HIS A 33 28.33 2.48 -3.04
CA HIS A 33 27.90 2.06 -1.71
C HIS A 33 27.91 0.52 -1.61
N PRO A 34 28.56 -0.09 -0.60
CA PRO A 34 28.75 -1.54 -0.53
C PRO A 34 27.44 -2.34 -0.43
N ILE A 35 26.37 -1.72 0.09
CA ILE A 35 25.04 -2.34 0.20
C ILE A 35 24.23 -2.24 -1.12
N ALA A 36 24.62 -1.36 -2.05
CA ALA A 36 23.90 -1.14 -3.32
C ALA A 36 23.62 -2.42 -4.12
N PRO A 37 24.59 -3.33 -4.40
CA PRO A 37 24.33 -4.54 -5.18
C PRO A 37 23.27 -5.44 -4.54
N LYS A 38 23.30 -5.57 -3.21
CA LYS A 38 22.32 -6.35 -2.45
C LYS A 38 20.92 -5.75 -2.56
N ILE A 39 20.79 -4.43 -2.41
CA ILE A 39 19.48 -3.74 -2.50
C ILE A 39 18.94 -3.84 -3.93
N THR A 40 19.77 -3.58 -4.93
CA THR A 40 19.37 -3.67 -6.35
C THR A 40 18.86 -5.07 -6.67
N HIS A 41 19.61 -6.12 -6.31
CA HIS A 41 19.17 -7.50 -6.50
C HIS A 41 17.86 -7.80 -5.77
N ALA A 42 17.74 -7.38 -4.50
CA ALA A 42 16.53 -7.60 -3.71
C ALA A 42 15.27 -6.98 -4.33
N TRP A 43 15.37 -5.83 -4.99
CA TRP A 43 14.23 -5.19 -5.66
C TRP A 43 14.00 -5.71 -7.09
N MET A 44 15.04 -6.16 -7.79
CA MET A 44 14.90 -6.77 -9.11
C MET A 44 14.21 -8.14 -9.05
N THR A 45 14.51 -8.94 -8.02
CA THR A 45 13.97 -10.30 -7.82
C THR A 45 12.66 -10.31 -7.02
N ARG A 46 12.19 -9.14 -6.55
CA ARG A 46 10.97 -9.05 -5.76
C ARG A 46 9.74 -9.34 -6.63
N ASP A 47 8.81 -10.14 -6.11
CA ASP A 47 7.58 -10.49 -6.81
C ASP A 47 6.76 -9.25 -7.18
N ARG A 48 6.46 -9.11 -8.48
CA ARG A 48 5.67 -8.00 -9.05
C ARG A 48 4.17 -8.25 -8.94
N ASN A 49 3.73 -9.44 -8.60
CA ASN A 49 2.32 -9.74 -8.40
C ASN A 49 1.84 -9.45 -6.97
N ALA A 50 2.77 -9.03 -6.08
CA ALA A 50 2.48 -8.69 -4.70
C ALA A 50 2.30 -7.18 -4.47
N LEU A 51 1.62 -6.85 -3.37
CA LEU A 51 1.60 -5.52 -2.78
C LEU A 51 2.91 -5.22 -2.07
N TRP A 52 3.59 -4.17 -2.52
CA TRP A 52 4.76 -3.64 -1.83
C TRP A 52 4.33 -2.54 -0.89
N TRP A 53 3.98 -2.92 0.33
CA TRP A 53 3.60 -1.94 1.33
C TRP A 53 4.67 -1.74 2.41
N ARG A 54 4.67 -0.54 2.99
CA ARG A 54 5.55 -0.17 4.10
C ARG A 54 4.84 0.79 5.04
N VAL A 55 5.40 0.95 6.23
CA VAL A 55 5.00 1.97 7.19
C VAL A 55 6.06 3.06 7.25
N SER A 56 5.68 4.29 6.97
CA SER A 56 6.53 5.46 7.10
C SER A 56 6.26 6.21 8.41
N VAL A 57 7.34 6.53 9.10
CA VAL A 57 7.36 7.32 10.35
C VAL A 57 7.95 8.72 10.12
N SER A 58 7.98 9.19 8.87
CA SER A 58 8.57 10.48 8.49
C SER A 58 7.95 11.68 9.19
N HIS A 59 6.66 11.62 9.57
CA HIS A 59 5.95 12.70 10.25
C HIS A 59 6.09 12.71 11.77
N ILE A 60 6.77 11.72 12.34
CA ILE A 60 6.98 11.58 13.79
C ILE A 60 8.46 11.50 14.15
N THR A 61 9.35 12.00 13.29
CA THR A 61 10.81 11.98 13.46
C THR A 61 11.26 12.72 14.73
N GLN A 62 10.52 13.74 15.15
CA GLN A 62 10.70 14.50 16.38
C GLN A 62 10.47 13.67 17.66
N LEU A 63 9.71 12.58 17.60
CA LEU A 63 9.44 11.73 18.77
C LEU A 63 10.63 10.83 19.08
N LYS A 64 10.78 10.43 20.35
CA LYS A 64 11.81 9.47 20.77
C LYS A 64 11.73 8.17 19.96
N ARG A 65 12.88 7.56 19.67
CA ARG A 65 13.00 6.32 18.87
C ARG A 65 12.05 5.21 19.35
N VAL A 66 11.91 5.03 20.66
CA VAL A 66 11.01 4.03 21.27
C VAL A 66 9.56 4.28 20.85
N ILE A 67 9.10 5.54 20.91
CA ILE A 67 7.74 5.93 20.53
C ILE A 67 7.53 5.71 19.02
N ARG A 68 8.50 6.06 18.17
CA ARG A 68 8.41 5.83 16.72
C ARG A 68 8.30 4.34 16.39
N SER A 69 9.12 3.51 17.03
CA SER A 69 9.08 2.05 16.85
C SER A 69 7.74 1.47 17.29
N TRP A 70 7.24 1.91 18.44
CA TRP A 70 5.94 1.49 18.98
C TRP A 70 4.78 1.89 18.06
N CYS A 71 4.76 3.13 17.59
CA CYS A 71 3.76 3.62 16.63
C CYS A 71 3.78 2.83 15.33
N ALA A 72 4.96 2.59 14.76
CA ALA A 72 5.12 1.80 13.54
C ALA A 72 4.63 0.36 13.72
N ARG A 73 4.92 -0.28 14.87
CA ARG A 73 4.45 -1.63 15.18
C ARG A 73 2.92 -1.67 15.24
N ARG A 74 2.29 -0.71 15.93
CA ARG A 74 0.83 -0.63 16.03
C ARG A 74 0.17 -0.41 14.67
N ALA A 75 0.71 0.47 13.85
CA ALA A 75 0.21 0.71 12.50
C ALA A 75 0.30 -0.55 11.61
N ARG A 76 1.42 -1.31 11.68
CA ARG A 76 1.55 -2.58 10.94
C ARG A 76 0.51 -3.60 11.37
N LEU A 77 0.38 -3.84 12.68
CA LEU A 77 -0.56 -4.84 13.20
C LEU A 77 -2.02 -4.49 12.85
N ALA A 78 -2.41 -3.23 13.03
CA ALA A 78 -3.74 -2.76 12.68
C ALA A 78 -4.04 -2.92 11.18
N PHE A 79 -3.07 -2.61 10.31
CA PHE A 79 -3.24 -2.72 8.87
C PHE A 79 -3.25 -4.17 8.39
N GLU A 80 -2.39 -5.04 8.93
CA GLU A 80 -2.40 -6.46 8.63
C GLU A 80 -3.72 -7.14 9.04
N GLN A 81 -4.27 -6.75 10.19
CA GLN A 81 -5.60 -7.21 10.61
C GLN A 81 -6.68 -6.73 9.63
N ALA A 82 -6.65 -5.44 9.26
CA ALA A 82 -7.61 -4.91 8.28
C ALA A 82 -7.55 -5.63 6.93
N LEU A 83 -6.34 -6.00 6.45
CA LEU A 83 -6.17 -6.79 5.23
C LEU A 83 -6.79 -8.19 5.37
N LYS A 84 -6.46 -8.89 6.46
CA LYS A 84 -6.98 -10.24 6.74
C LYS A 84 -8.50 -10.27 6.83
N ASP A 85 -9.08 -9.30 7.53
CA ASP A 85 -10.53 -9.18 7.70
C ASP A 85 -11.26 -8.90 6.38
N LYS A 86 -10.56 -8.31 5.41
CA LYS A 86 -11.06 -8.11 4.04
C LYS A 86 -10.72 -9.27 3.09
N GLY A 87 -10.13 -10.34 3.60
CA GLY A 87 -9.81 -11.54 2.83
C GLY A 87 -8.53 -11.42 1.99
N PHE A 88 -7.64 -10.47 2.32
CA PHE A 88 -6.32 -10.34 1.71
C PHE A 88 -5.22 -10.87 2.64
N ASP A 89 -4.17 -11.41 2.03
CA ASP A 89 -2.96 -11.78 2.74
C ASP A 89 -2.10 -10.53 2.99
N HIS A 90 -1.05 -10.68 3.79
CA HIS A 90 -0.05 -9.63 4.03
C HIS A 90 0.61 -9.11 2.75
N LEU A 91 0.58 -9.88 1.65
CA LEU A 91 1.06 -9.48 0.33
C LEU A 91 -0.04 -8.88 -0.56
N GLY A 92 -1.25 -8.64 -0.06
CA GLY A 92 -2.36 -8.09 -0.85
C GLY A 92 -2.97 -9.07 -1.86
N THR A 93 -2.56 -10.34 -1.84
CA THR A 93 -3.20 -11.42 -2.60
C THR A 93 -4.48 -11.87 -1.89
N PRO A 94 -5.57 -12.19 -2.60
CA PRO A 94 -6.76 -12.73 -1.96
C PRO A 94 -6.46 -14.10 -1.35
N LEU A 95 -6.96 -14.37 -0.14
CA LEU A 95 -6.81 -15.68 0.49
C LEU A 95 -7.58 -16.72 -0.32
N PRO A 96 -7.02 -17.93 -0.53
CA PRO A 96 -7.70 -19.01 -1.25
C PRO A 96 -8.99 -19.48 -0.56
N SER A 97 -9.10 -19.27 0.75
CA SER A 97 -10.32 -19.54 1.53
C SER A 97 -11.36 -18.43 1.49
N SER A 98 -11.03 -17.26 0.92
CA SER A 98 -11.91 -16.11 0.88
C SER A 98 -12.79 -16.14 -0.37
N THR A 99 -14.07 -16.48 -0.20
CA THR A 99 -15.08 -16.38 -1.28
C THR A 99 -15.45 -14.93 -1.63
N LEU A 100 -14.90 -13.95 -0.88
CA LEU A 100 -15.28 -12.54 -0.96
C LEU A 100 -14.65 -11.81 -2.16
N LEU A 101 -13.58 -12.35 -2.75
CA LEU A 101 -12.80 -11.64 -3.77
C LEU A 101 -12.40 -12.57 -4.90
N PRO A 102 -12.73 -12.23 -6.17
CA PRO A 102 -12.20 -12.95 -7.31
C PRO A 102 -10.67 -12.73 -7.42
N PRO A 103 -9.91 -13.68 -7.99
CA PRO A 103 -8.45 -13.56 -8.15
C PRO A 103 -7.99 -12.29 -8.88
N GLN A 104 -8.85 -11.72 -9.73
CA GLN A 104 -8.58 -10.49 -10.49
C GLN A 104 -8.54 -9.22 -9.62
N ASP A 105 -9.03 -9.27 -8.39
CA ASP A 105 -9.01 -8.14 -7.46
C ASP A 105 -7.77 -8.08 -6.55
N ALA A 106 -6.73 -8.88 -6.84
CA ALA A 106 -5.46 -8.82 -6.12
C ALA A 106 -4.92 -7.38 -6.02
N LEU A 107 -4.58 -6.95 -4.81
CA LEU A 107 -4.07 -5.61 -4.56
C LEU A 107 -2.59 -5.59 -4.91
N THR A 108 -2.25 -5.13 -6.12
CA THR A 108 -0.86 -5.06 -6.59
C THR A 108 -0.36 -3.62 -6.63
N GLY A 109 0.97 -3.45 -6.61
CA GLY A 109 1.62 -2.13 -6.69
C GLY A 109 2.34 -1.76 -5.40
N SER A 110 2.35 -0.47 -5.07
CA SER A 110 3.03 0.04 -3.88
C SER A 110 2.13 0.86 -2.98
N LEU A 111 2.32 0.71 -1.66
CA LEU A 111 1.53 1.38 -0.65
C LEU A 111 2.44 1.93 0.46
N ASP A 112 2.33 3.22 0.76
CA ASP A 112 3.01 3.83 1.90
C ASP A 112 1.98 4.23 2.95
N LEU A 113 2.05 3.57 4.11
CA LEU A 113 1.23 3.87 5.27
C LEU A 113 1.97 4.86 6.17
N ILE A 114 1.58 6.11 6.11
CA ILE A 114 2.16 7.21 6.87
C ILE A 114 1.50 7.29 8.24
N VAL A 115 2.32 7.19 9.29
CA VAL A 115 1.88 7.37 10.67
C VAL A 115 1.81 8.86 11.01
N ARG A 116 0.64 9.32 11.48
CA ARG A 116 0.46 10.69 11.98
C ARG A 116 0.83 10.80 13.45
N PRO A 117 1.26 11.98 13.94
CA PRO A 117 1.63 12.19 15.35
C PRO A 117 0.52 11.85 16.36
N SER A 118 -0.73 12.01 15.96
CA SER A 118 -1.94 11.67 16.74
C SER A 118 -1.98 10.21 17.17
N LEU A 119 -1.41 9.28 16.39
CA LEU A 119 -1.42 7.84 16.69
C LEU A 119 -0.81 7.52 18.05
N ALA A 120 0.21 8.28 18.48
CA ALA A 120 0.92 8.04 19.72
C ALA A 120 0.03 8.19 20.97
N LYS A 121 -1.02 9.00 20.90
CA LYS A 121 -1.93 9.27 22.02
C LYS A 121 -3.22 8.43 21.96
N GLN A 122 -3.46 7.76 20.83
CA GLN A 122 -4.72 7.07 20.56
C GLN A 122 -4.70 5.63 21.05
N SER A 123 -5.88 5.11 21.38
CA SER A 123 -6.07 3.70 21.76
C SER A 123 -5.82 2.75 20.58
N PHE A 124 -5.51 1.47 20.83
CA PHE A 124 -5.28 0.53 19.73
C PHE A 124 -6.55 0.26 18.93
N LYS A 125 -7.70 0.20 19.60
CA LYS A 125 -9.00 0.04 18.97
C LYS A 125 -9.31 1.14 17.95
N THR A 126 -9.03 2.40 18.27
CA THR A 126 -9.23 3.52 17.33
C THR A 126 -8.28 3.45 16.14
N VAL A 127 -7.02 3.03 16.35
CA VAL A 127 -6.06 2.80 15.26
C VAL A 127 -6.50 1.67 14.33
N GLN A 128 -7.08 0.60 14.87
CA GLN A 128 -7.66 -0.48 14.06
C GLN A 128 -8.82 0.05 13.20
N GLN A 129 -9.77 0.76 13.79
CA GLN A 129 -10.90 1.36 13.06
C GLN A 129 -10.42 2.31 11.94
N ASP A 130 -9.40 3.12 12.23
CA ASP A 130 -8.78 3.99 11.24
C ASP A 130 -8.14 3.18 10.09
N ALA A 131 -7.43 2.09 10.39
CA ALA A 131 -6.84 1.22 9.38
C ALA A 131 -7.91 0.58 8.48
N HIS A 132 -9.02 0.11 9.06
CA HIS A 132 -10.16 -0.41 8.29
C HIS A 132 -10.78 0.66 7.38
N SER A 133 -11.09 1.83 7.92
CA SER A 133 -11.69 2.94 7.15
C SER A 133 -10.82 3.37 5.97
N VAL A 134 -9.51 3.48 6.20
CA VAL A 134 -8.54 3.86 5.16
C VAL A 134 -8.42 2.78 4.08
N LEU A 135 -8.40 1.50 4.46
CA LEU A 135 -8.40 0.39 3.51
C LEU A 135 -9.70 0.32 2.69
N GLU A 136 -10.86 0.49 3.33
CA GLU A 136 -12.15 0.52 2.62
C GLU A 136 -12.23 1.68 1.63
N SER A 137 -11.75 2.86 2.02
CA SER A 137 -11.70 4.03 1.15
C SER A 137 -10.86 3.76 -0.09
N LEU A 138 -9.71 3.11 0.08
CA LEU A 138 -8.86 2.68 -1.03
C LEU A 138 -9.57 1.67 -1.95
N LEU A 139 -10.20 0.63 -1.39
CA LEU A 139 -10.91 -0.38 -2.18
C LEU A 139 -12.07 0.24 -2.97
N LYS A 140 -12.83 1.15 -2.36
CA LYS A 140 -13.90 1.90 -3.03
C LYS A 140 -13.38 2.75 -4.18
N GLN A 141 -12.32 3.53 -3.95
CA GLN A 141 -11.69 4.36 -5.00
C GLN A 141 -11.18 3.51 -6.16
N ARG A 142 -10.59 2.34 -5.86
CA ARG A 142 -10.12 1.39 -6.88
C ARG A 142 -11.29 0.81 -7.69
N ALA A 143 -12.38 0.41 -7.04
CA ALA A 143 -13.55 -0.13 -7.72
C ALA A 143 -14.21 0.90 -8.66
N VAL A 144 -14.30 2.17 -8.22
CA VAL A 144 -14.78 3.27 -9.07
C VAL A 144 -13.89 3.44 -10.30
N HIS A 145 -12.57 3.45 -10.12
CA HIS A 145 -11.64 3.56 -11.24
C HIS A 145 -11.75 2.39 -12.23
N ASN A 146 -11.84 1.14 -11.75
CA ASN A 146 -11.97 -0.03 -12.60
C ASN A 146 -13.26 0.01 -13.45
N ARG A 147 -14.36 0.55 -12.90
CA ARG A 147 -15.62 0.77 -13.65
C ARG A 147 -15.48 1.83 -14.75
N VAL A 148 -14.71 2.89 -14.51
CA VAL A 148 -14.47 3.93 -15.52
C VAL A 148 -13.62 3.39 -16.66
N VAL A 149 -12.57 2.62 -16.36
CA VAL A 149 -11.69 2.04 -17.39
C VAL A 149 -12.43 1.03 -18.27
N SER A 150 -13.28 0.18 -17.69
CA SER A 150 -14.09 -0.79 -18.46
C SER A 150 -15.12 -0.14 -19.38
N LYS A 151 -15.67 1.03 -19.02
CA LYS A 151 -16.57 1.80 -19.90
C LYS A 151 -15.84 2.57 -21.02
N GLY A 152 -14.53 2.82 -20.87
CA GLY A 152 -13.73 3.53 -21.87
C GLY A 152 -13.12 2.64 -22.97
N SER A 153 -13.25 1.32 -22.87
CA SER A 153 -12.70 0.35 -23.84
C SER A 153 -13.70 -0.19 -24.86
N GLU A 154 -14.95 0.31 -24.88
CA GLU A 154 -15.85 0.10 -26.03
C GLU A 154 -15.39 0.97 -27.19
N VAL A 155 -14.46 0.45 -27.98
CA VAL A 155 -14.17 0.96 -29.33
C VAL A 155 -15.36 0.60 -30.21
N PRO A 156 -16.05 1.56 -30.85
CA PRO A 156 -17.13 1.24 -31.77
C PRO A 156 -16.57 0.42 -32.95
N PRO A 157 -17.22 -0.70 -33.33
CA PRO A 157 -16.79 -1.47 -34.49
C PRO A 157 -17.18 -0.68 -35.74
N GLY A 158 -16.19 -0.07 -36.40
CA GLY A 158 -16.43 0.54 -37.70
C GLY A 158 -15.48 1.67 -38.05
N PHE A 159 -14.23 1.34 -38.36
CA PHE A 159 -13.49 2.10 -39.37
C PHE A 159 -12.39 1.22 -40.01
N GLU A 160 -12.82 0.15 -40.69
CA GLU A 160 -12.10 -0.29 -41.89
C GLU A 160 -12.54 0.64 -43.03
N ARG A 161 -11.63 1.52 -43.45
CA ARG A 161 -11.61 2.12 -44.79
C ARG A 161 -10.13 2.12 -45.19
N ALA A 162 -9.75 1.14 -46.02
CA ALA A 162 -9.63 1.24 -47.48
C ALA A 162 -8.22 1.70 -47.87
#